data_AF-A0A942H401-F1
#
_entry.id   AF-A0A942H401-F1
#
_cell.length_a   1.000
_cell.length_b   1.000
_cell.length_c   1.000
_cell.angle_alpha   90.00
_cell.angle_beta   90.00
_cell.angle_gamma   90.00
#
_symmetry.space_group_name_H-M   'P 1'
#
loop_
_entity.id
_entity.type
_entity.pdbx_description
1 polymer ?
#
loop_
_entity_poly.entity_id
_entity_poly.type
_entity_poly.pdbx_seq_one_letter_code
_entity_poly.pdbx_strand_id
1 'polypeptide(L)'
;DVRRTAPKGKNRVLHAHTTEEAFLVESTALRLRLEKGSKHAEISIPHPFAYLFLKLNAVSDRVDDSIKGPYHAFDVYRIIAMMTEDEWNESISLGERNANHRQFGKATSIVAKLFANEESKGVILVKRFAAQSGDRPETDKLIEDLSALFQLR
;
A
#
# COMPACT_ATOMS: atom_id res chain seq x y z
N ASP A 1 2.34 11.33 -31.89
CA ASP A 1 3.26 10.70 -30.94
C ASP A 1 2.85 9.24 -30.73
N VAL A 2 3.68 8.30 -31.18
CA VAL A 2 3.37 6.85 -31.25
C VAL A 2 3.59 6.16 -29.88
N ARG A 3 3.82 6.92 -28.80
CA ARG A 3 4.16 6.40 -27.46
C ARG A 3 3.03 6.42 -26.43
N ARG A 4 1.76 6.40 -26.84
CA ARG A 4 0.64 6.25 -25.90
C ARG A 4 0.02 4.86 -26.00
N THR A 5 0.30 4.02 -25.01
CA THR A 5 -0.49 2.82 -24.70
C THR A 5 -1.85 3.29 -24.19
N ALA A 6 -2.81 3.47 -25.11
CA ALA A 6 -4.18 3.84 -24.75
C ALA A 6 -4.93 2.61 -24.17
N PRO A 7 -5.76 2.77 -23.12
CA PRO A 7 -6.56 1.67 -22.57
C PRO A 7 -7.63 1.21 -23.58
N LYS A 8 -7.75 -0.12 -23.77
CA LYS A 8 -8.82 -0.74 -24.57
C LYS A 8 -10.08 -0.95 -23.72
N GLY A 9 -10.78 0.13 -23.37
CA GLY A 9 -12.04 0.07 -22.60
C GLY A 9 -13.18 0.82 -23.30
N LYS A 10 -14.36 0.20 -23.41
CA LYS A 10 -15.56 0.75 -24.10
C LYS A 10 -16.42 1.71 -23.26
N ASN A 11 -16.04 2.06 -22.03
CA ASN A 11 -16.77 3.04 -21.21
C ASN A 11 -15.93 4.31 -21.02
N ARG A 12 -16.36 5.40 -21.67
CA ARG A 12 -15.66 6.70 -21.75
C ARG A 12 -16.26 7.79 -20.83
N VAL A 13 -17.06 7.43 -19.82
CA VAL A 13 -17.71 8.43 -18.94
C VAL A 13 -16.85 8.77 -17.70
N LEU A 14 -15.92 7.90 -17.33
CA LEU A 14 -14.90 8.16 -16.31
C LEU A 14 -13.54 7.71 -16.84
N HIS A 15 -12.51 8.53 -16.67
CA HIS A 15 -11.11 8.12 -16.91
C HIS A 15 -10.58 7.11 -15.86
N ALA A 16 -11.47 6.60 -15.00
CA ALA A 16 -11.18 5.66 -13.94
C ALA A 16 -11.72 4.27 -14.31
N HIS A 17 -10.88 3.25 -14.14
CA HIS A 17 -11.29 1.86 -14.21
C HIS A 17 -11.35 1.29 -12.80
N THR A 18 -12.30 0.40 -12.53
CA THR A 18 -12.32 -0.40 -11.31
C THR A 18 -11.05 -1.22 -11.24
N THR A 19 -10.28 -1.05 -10.17
CA THR A 19 -9.03 -1.76 -9.98
C THR A 19 -9.25 -2.84 -8.93
N GLU A 20 -8.93 -4.08 -9.26
CA GLU A 20 -9.30 -5.22 -8.42
C GLU A 20 -8.55 -5.21 -7.08
N GLU A 21 -7.35 -4.64 -7.05
CA GLU A 21 -6.55 -4.46 -5.83
C GLU A 21 -7.19 -3.52 -4.81
N ALA A 22 -8.19 -2.72 -5.20
CA ALA A 22 -8.96 -1.85 -4.31
C ALA A 22 -10.12 -2.54 -3.57
N PHE A 23 -10.16 -3.89 -3.55
CA PHE A 23 -11.29 -4.67 -3.03
C PHE A 23 -11.70 -4.37 -1.56
N LEU A 24 -10.79 -3.83 -0.74
CA LEU A 24 -11.07 -3.43 0.65
C LEU A 24 -11.44 -1.95 0.80
N VAL A 25 -11.18 -1.11 -0.19
CA VAL A 25 -11.22 0.36 -0.04
C VAL A 25 -12.59 0.86 0.42
N GLU A 26 -13.66 0.35 -0.17
CA GLU A 26 -15.03 0.77 0.19
C GLU A 26 -15.52 0.10 1.48
N SER A 27 -15.23 -1.18 1.67
CA SER A 27 -15.76 -1.97 2.78
C SER A 27 -15.11 -1.67 4.12
N THR A 28 -13.90 -1.10 4.12
CA THR A 28 -13.14 -0.75 5.33
C THR A 28 -12.92 0.76 5.47
N ALA A 29 -13.66 1.61 4.77
CA ALA A 29 -13.42 3.05 4.80
C ALA A 29 -13.57 3.63 6.22
N LEU A 30 -12.56 4.38 6.67
CA LEU A 30 -12.58 5.10 7.94
C LEU A 30 -13.32 6.43 7.75
N ARG A 31 -14.20 6.77 8.68
CA ARG A 31 -14.93 8.05 8.66
C ARG A 31 -14.26 9.05 9.59
N LEU A 32 -13.80 10.15 9.02
CA LEU A 32 -13.25 11.28 9.75
C LEU A 32 -14.25 12.42 9.74
N ARG A 33 -14.52 12.96 10.93
CA ARG A 33 -15.29 14.17 11.11
C ARG A 33 -14.34 15.34 11.31
N LEU A 34 -14.38 16.29 10.39
CA LEU A 34 -13.62 17.54 10.47
C LEU A 34 -14.53 18.65 10.98
N GLU A 35 -14.04 19.43 11.94
CA GLU A 35 -14.78 20.54 12.52
C GLU A 35 -13.98 21.84 12.42
N LYS A 36 -14.66 22.94 12.05
CA LYS A 36 -14.09 24.29 12.06
C LYS A 36 -15.18 25.30 12.43
N GLY A 37 -15.17 25.72 13.69
CA GLY A 37 -16.24 26.56 14.24
C GLY A 37 -17.58 25.82 14.19
N SER A 38 -18.60 26.43 13.59
CA SER A 38 -19.92 25.79 13.39
C SER A 38 -20.00 24.88 12.17
N LYS A 39 -18.95 24.80 11.34
CA LYS A 39 -18.93 23.96 10.14
C LYS A 39 -18.37 22.59 10.49
N HIS A 40 -19.01 21.56 9.96
CA HIS A 40 -18.50 20.19 10.01
C HIS A 40 -18.55 19.57 8.62
N ALA A 41 -17.65 18.60 8.38
CA ALA A 41 -17.63 17.77 7.19
C ALA A 41 -17.26 16.34 7.59
N GLU A 42 -17.93 15.35 7.01
CA GLU A 42 -17.55 13.96 7.12
C GLU A 42 -16.83 13.54 5.85
N ILE A 43 -15.66 12.93 6.02
CA ILE A 43 -14.82 12.45 4.93
C ILE A 43 -14.56 10.97 5.17
N SER A 44 -14.73 10.17 4.11
CA SER A 44 -14.31 8.77 4.14
C SER A 44 -12.92 8.65 3.53
N ILE A 45 -11.99 8.04 4.27
CA ILE A 45 -10.65 7.73 3.79
C ILE A 45 -10.44 6.22 3.79
N PRO A 46 -9.60 5.68 2.90
CA PRO A 46 -9.28 4.25 2.93
C PRO A 46 -8.60 3.87 4.25
N HIS A 47 -8.91 2.68 4.78
CA HIS A 47 -8.12 2.08 5.85
C HIS A 47 -6.65 1.95 5.42
N PRO A 48 -5.66 2.16 6.30
CA PRO A 48 -4.25 1.98 5.97
C PRO A 48 -3.94 0.63 5.32
N PHE A 49 -4.54 -0.45 5.84
CA PHE A 49 -4.42 -1.79 5.23
C PHE A 49 -4.94 -1.83 3.80
N ALA A 50 -6.12 -1.28 3.51
CA ALA A 50 -6.64 -1.23 2.14
C ALA A 50 -5.73 -0.40 1.22
N TYR A 51 -5.16 0.69 1.73
CA TYR A 51 -4.22 1.52 0.98
C TYR A 51 -2.88 0.82 0.71
N LEU A 52 -2.43 -0.04 1.63
CA LEU A 52 -1.23 -0.86 1.49
C LEU A 52 -1.29 -1.77 0.25
N PHE A 53 -2.44 -2.37 -0.06
CA PHE A 53 -2.62 -3.17 -1.28
C PHE A 53 -2.34 -2.37 -2.55
N LEU A 54 -2.82 -1.13 -2.61
CA LEU A 54 -2.59 -0.25 -3.76
C LEU A 54 -1.09 0.07 -3.89
N LYS A 55 -0.41 0.34 -2.77
CA LYS A 55 1.03 0.64 -2.79
C LYS A 55 1.89 -0.56 -3.13
N LEU A 56 1.56 -1.75 -2.63
CA LEU A 56 2.30 -2.98 -2.98
C LEU A 56 2.26 -3.24 -4.50
N ASN A 57 1.09 -3.08 -5.13
CA ASN A 57 0.99 -3.19 -6.58
C ASN A 57 1.78 -2.09 -7.30
N ALA A 58 1.68 -0.83 -6.85
CA ALA A 58 2.45 0.27 -7.43
C ALA A 58 3.97 0.06 -7.34
N VAL A 59 4.47 -0.48 -6.22
CA VAL A 59 5.87 -0.88 -6.06
C VAL A 59 6.22 -1.98 -7.04
N SER A 60 5.43 -3.05 -7.09
CA SER A 60 5.67 -4.19 -7.98
C SER A 60 5.77 -3.75 -9.46
N ASP A 61 4.90 -2.86 -9.90
CA ASP A 61 4.85 -2.35 -11.28
C ASP A 61 6.03 -1.44 -11.63
N ARG A 62 6.65 -0.81 -10.63
CA ARG A 62 7.67 0.24 -10.80
C ARG A 62 8.97 -0.05 -10.06
N VAL A 63 9.21 -1.29 -9.67
CA VAL A 63 10.38 -1.66 -8.84
C VAL A 63 11.71 -1.38 -9.55
N ASP A 64 11.72 -1.40 -10.89
CA ASP A 64 12.87 -1.06 -11.74
C ASP A 64 12.96 0.42 -12.12
N ASP A 65 11.95 1.23 -11.77
CA ASP A 65 11.95 2.67 -12.04
C ASP A 65 12.85 3.39 -11.03
N SER A 66 13.89 4.07 -11.52
CA SER A 66 14.90 4.72 -10.68
C SER A 66 14.35 5.88 -9.84
N ILE A 67 13.22 6.45 -10.22
CA ILE A 67 12.60 7.61 -9.56
C ILE A 67 11.37 7.16 -8.77
N LYS A 68 10.44 6.45 -9.42
CA LYS A 68 9.16 6.07 -8.80
C LYS A 68 9.25 4.85 -7.89
N GLY A 69 10.17 3.93 -8.17
CA GLY A 69 10.38 2.74 -7.34
C GLY A 69 10.70 3.09 -5.88
N PRO A 70 11.73 3.92 -5.61
CA PRO A 70 12.04 4.38 -4.25
C PRO A 70 10.87 5.05 -3.54
N TYR A 71 10.15 5.93 -4.24
CA TYR A 71 9.00 6.65 -3.68
C TYR A 71 7.88 5.68 -3.25
N HIS A 72 7.48 4.76 -4.14
CA HIS A 72 6.44 3.79 -3.80
C HIS A 72 6.87 2.81 -2.71
N ALA A 73 8.14 2.40 -2.70
CA ALA A 73 8.64 1.49 -1.66
C ALA A 73 8.62 2.19 -0.30
N PHE A 74 9.00 3.47 -0.25
CA PHE A 74 8.94 4.25 0.98
C PHE A 74 7.50 4.52 1.43
N ASP A 75 6.53 4.67 0.52
CA ASP A 75 5.11 4.74 0.89
C ASP A 75 4.64 3.49 1.66
N VAL A 76 5.10 2.29 1.28
CA VAL A 76 4.80 1.05 2.01
C VAL A 76 5.31 1.14 3.46
N TYR A 77 6.55 1.58 3.65
CA TYR A 77 7.12 1.81 4.97
C TYR A 77 6.30 2.82 5.77
N ARG A 78 6.00 3.99 5.18
CA ARG A 78 5.27 5.06 5.88
C ARG A 78 3.87 4.62 6.30
N ILE A 79 3.16 3.87 5.46
CA ILE A 79 1.83 3.38 5.81
C ILE A 79 1.90 2.55 7.08
N ILE A 80 2.80 1.57 7.14
CA ILE A 80 2.95 0.68 8.29
C ILE A 80 3.43 1.44 9.53
N ALA A 81 4.48 2.24 9.38
CA ALA A 81 5.07 3.02 10.47
C ALA A 81 4.11 4.07 11.06
N MET A 82 3.06 4.46 10.33
CA MET A 82 2.06 5.43 10.77
C MET A 82 0.73 4.79 11.18
N MET A 83 0.58 3.47 11.11
CA MET A 83 -0.62 2.81 11.65
C MET A 83 -0.68 3.02 13.15
N THR A 84 -1.87 3.38 13.63
CA THR A 84 -2.18 3.29 15.06
C THR A 84 -2.31 1.82 15.50
N GLU A 85 -2.24 1.57 16.80
CA GLU A 85 -2.40 0.21 17.35
C GLU A 85 -3.78 -0.39 17.00
N ASP A 86 -4.84 0.41 17.01
CA ASP A 86 -6.18 -0.02 16.62
C ASP A 86 -6.24 -0.40 15.13
N GLU A 87 -5.70 0.44 14.24
CA GLU A 87 -5.62 0.16 12.81
C GLU A 87 -4.75 -1.07 12.53
N TRP A 88 -3.68 -1.28 13.30
CA TRP A 88 -2.84 -2.46 13.21
C TRP A 88 -3.62 -3.74 13.57
N ASN A 89 -4.28 -3.75 14.72
CA ASN A 89 -5.07 -4.89 15.19
C ASN A 89 -6.23 -5.21 14.22
N GLU A 90 -6.87 -4.17 13.68
CA GLU A 90 -7.87 -4.34 12.62
C GLU A 90 -7.25 -4.91 11.34
N SER A 91 -6.06 -4.46 10.94
CA SER A 91 -5.33 -4.96 9.77
C SER A 91 -5.03 -6.46 9.88
N ILE A 92 -4.58 -6.94 11.05
CA ILE A 92 -4.36 -8.36 11.32
C ILE A 92 -5.66 -9.15 11.12
N SER A 93 -6.75 -8.69 11.75
CA SER A 93 -8.07 -9.32 11.62
C SER A 93 -8.60 -9.29 10.17
N LEU A 94 -8.32 -8.23 9.41
CA LEU A 94 -8.66 -8.13 7.99
C LEU A 94 -7.83 -9.12 7.16
N GLY A 95 -6.55 -9.29 7.46
CA GLY A 95 -5.69 -10.25 6.79
C GLY A 95 -6.19 -11.69 6.98
N GLU A 96 -6.53 -12.08 8.21
CA GLU A 96 -7.11 -13.39 8.51
C GLU A 96 -8.42 -13.64 7.75
N ARG A 97 -9.34 -12.67 7.78
CA ARG A 97 -10.63 -12.78 7.07
C ARG A 97 -10.49 -12.90 5.56
N ASN A 98 -9.41 -12.36 4.99
CA ASN A 98 -9.20 -12.29 3.55
C ASN A 98 -8.07 -13.20 3.04
N ALA A 99 -7.54 -14.11 3.86
CA ALA A 99 -6.40 -14.97 3.50
C ALA A 99 -6.62 -15.76 2.20
N ASN A 100 -7.86 -16.18 1.92
CA ASN A 100 -8.23 -16.91 0.71
C ASN A 100 -8.59 -16.01 -0.49
N HIS A 101 -8.57 -14.68 -0.33
CA HIS A 101 -8.91 -13.75 -1.39
C HIS A 101 -7.77 -13.63 -2.41
N ARG A 102 -8.09 -13.63 -3.71
CA ARG A 102 -7.08 -13.60 -4.78
C ARG A 102 -6.10 -12.43 -4.65
N GLN A 103 -6.61 -11.25 -4.30
CA GLN A 103 -5.77 -10.05 -4.18
C GLN A 103 -4.88 -10.10 -2.93
N PHE A 104 -5.33 -10.79 -1.87
CA PHE A 104 -4.50 -11.09 -0.70
C PHE A 104 -3.32 -11.98 -1.09
N GLY A 105 -3.56 -13.05 -1.83
CA GLY A 105 -2.49 -13.92 -2.34
C GLY A 105 -1.48 -13.19 -3.24
N LYS A 106 -1.94 -12.26 -4.09
CA LYS A 106 -1.06 -11.41 -4.90
C LYS A 106 -0.21 -10.49 -4.04
N ALA A 107 -0.81 -9.76 -3.10
CA ALA A 107 -0.09 -8.87 -2.19
C ALA A 107 0.95 -9.63 -1.35
N THR A 108 0.57 -10.80 -0.84
CA THR A 108 1.47 -11.72 -0.11
C THR A 108 2.67 -12.11 -0.97
N SER A 109 2.44 -12.43 -2.25
CA SER A 109 3.52 -12.76 -3.19
C SER A 109 4.45 -11.58 -3.48
N ILE A 110 3.92 -10.35 -3.52
CA ILE A 110 4.72 -9.13 -3.66
C ILE A 110 5.61 -8.94 -2.45
N VAL A 111 5.05 -9.08 -1.23
CA VAL A 111 5.82 -8.95 0.02
C VAL A 111 6.93 -10.01 0.08
N ALA A 112 6.60 -11.28 -0.15
CA ALA A 112 7.58 -12.37 -0.15
C ALA A 112 8.69 -12.20 -1.21
N LYS A 113 8.43 -11.46 -2.30
CA LYS A 113 9.43 -11.23 -3.35
C LYS A 113 10.26 -9.98 -3.12
N LEU A 114 9.65 -8.90 -2.64
CA LEU A 114 10.26 -7.57 -2.61
C LEU A 114 10.70 -7.12 -1.22
N PHE A 115 10.17 -7.73 -0.17
CA PHE A 115 10.38 -7.31 1.21
C PHE A 115 10.73 -8.49 2.14
N ALA A 116 11.32 -9.56 1.61
CA ALA A 116 11.63 -10.76 2.40
C ALA A 116 12.80 -10.57 3.38
N ASN A 117 13.76 -9.70 3.07
CA ASN A 117 14.95 -9.45 3.87
C ASN A 117 15.60 -8.10 3.53
N GLU A 118 16.65 -7.75 4.27
CA GLU A 118 17.40 -6.49 4.15
C GLU A 118 18.05 -6.24 2.78
N GLU A 119 18.26 -7.30 2.00
CA GLU A 119 18.81 -7.27 0.63
C GLU A 119 17.73 -7.32 -0.45
N SER A 120 16.47 -7.48 -0.05
CA SER A 120 15.34 -7.52 -0.98
C SER A 120 15.16 -6.15 -1.62
N LYS A 121 14.79 -6.16 -2.90
CA LYS A 121 14.78 -4.95 -3.72
C LYS A 121 13.89 -3.84 -3.17
N GLY A 122 12.72 -4.17 -2.62
CA GLY A 122 11.83 -3.20 -1.97
C GLY A 122 12.48 -2.54 -0.75
N VAL A 123 13.19 -3.31 0.08
CA VAL A 123 13.92 -2.80 1.25
C VAL A 123 15.09 -1.91 0.83
N ILE A 124 15.85 -2.29 -0.20
CA ILE A 124 16.90 -1.44 -0.77
C ILE A 124 16.33 -0.11 -1.26
N LEU A 125 15.16 -0.13 -1.90
CA LEU A 125 14.48 1.07 -2.39
C LEU A 125 14.00 1.98 -1.24
N VAL A 126 13.49 1.41 -0.14
CA VAL A 126 13.16 2.14 1.10
C VAL A 126 14.40 2.88 1.62
N LYS A 127 15.51 2.17 1.80
CA LYS A 127 16.78 2.75 2.28
C LYS A 127 17.30 3.84 1.34
N ARG A 128 17.20 3.63 0.03
CA ARG A 128 17.62 4.60 -0.99
C ARG A 128 16.81 5.90 -0.89
N PHE A 129 15.49 5.82 -0.74
CA PHE A 129 14.66 7.01 -0.58
C PHE A 129 15.01 7.73 0.73
N ALA A 130 15.10 6.99 1.83
CA ALA A 130 15.42 7.54 3.14
C ALA A 130 16.75 8.29 3.18
N ALA A 131 17.78 7.77 2.49
CA ALA A 131 19.08 8.44 2.38
C ALA A 131 18.99 9.82 1.69
N GLN A 132 17.99 10.05 0.84
CA GLN A 132 17.77 11.34 0.18
C GLN A 132 16.99 12.32 1.06
N SER A 133 16.08 11.83 1.90
CA SER A 133 15.27 12.65 2.82
C SER A 133 15.92 12.89 4.18
N GLY A 134 16.96 12.12 4.53
CA GLY A 134 17.57 12.13 5.87
C GLY A 134 16.84 11.25 6.89
N ASP A 135 15.87 10.45 6.44
CA ASP A 135 15.13 9.51 7.29
C ASP A 135 15.98 8.26 7.63
N ARG A 136 15.63 7.58 8.71
CA ARG A 136 16.25 6.33 9.15
C ARG A 136 15.19 5.27 9.42
N PRO A 137 14.70 4.58 8.38
CA PRO A 137 13.63 3.60 8.54
C PRO A 137 14.13 2.37 9.30
N GLU A 138 13.29 1.84 10.19
CA GLU A 138 13.51 0.57 10.87
C GLU A 138 13.15 -0.58 9.92
N THR A 139 14.05 -0.93 9.01
CA THR A 139 13.73 -1.89 7.94
C THR A 139 13.55 -3.32 8.43
N ASP A 140 14.23 -3.71 9.52
CA ASP A 140 13.98 -5.00 10.19
C ASP A 140 12.54 -5.09 10.72
N LYS A 141 12.05 -4.01 11.35
CA LYS A 141 10.66 -3.91 11.83
C LYS A 141 9.67 -3.95 10.66
N LEU A 142 9.96 -3.23 9.57
CA LEU A 142 9.13 -3.27 8.36
C LEU A 142 8.97 -4.70 7.82
N ILE A 143 10.05 -5.48 7.77
CA ILE A 143 10.02 -6.87 7.30
C ILE A 143 9.18 -7.74 8.23
N GLU A 144 9.38 -7.60 9.55
CA GLU A 144 8.58 -8.29 10.58
C GLU A 144 7.09 -7.97 10.43
N ASP A 145 6.75 -6.69 10.35
CA ASP A 145 5.38 -6.21 10.32
C ASP A 145 4.66 -6.63 9.02
N LEU A 146 5.34 -6.53 7.87
CA LEU A 146 4.82 -7.04 6.61
C LEU A 146 4.61 -8.56 6.66
N SER A 147 5.53 -9.30 7.28
CA SER A 147 5.41 -10.75 7.41
C SER A 147 4.21 -11.12 8.29
N ALA A 148 4.00 -10.41 9.39
CA ALA A 148 2.84 -10.59 10.26
C ALA A 148 1.52 -10.29 9.53
N LEU A 149 1.41 -9.13 8.88
CA LEU A 149 0.20 -8.71 8.16
C LEU A 149 -0.20 -9.65 7.02
N PHE A 150 0.79 -10.21 6.32
CA PHE A 150 0.58 -11.09 5.17
C PHE A 150 0.79 -12.58 5.48
N GLN A 151 0.89 -12.94 6.77
CA GLN A 151 0.98 -14.32 7.27
C GLN A 151 2.12 -15.12 6.61
N LEU A 152 3.25 -14.46 6.37
CA LEU A 152 4.46 -15.09 5.87
C LEU A 152 5.22 -15.73 7.03
N ARG A 153 5.76 -16.93 6.78
CA ARG A 153 6.56 -17.70 7.74
C ARG A 153 8.05 -17.52 7.50
#